data_AF-A0A7Y0GED1-F1
#
_entry.id   AF-A0A7Y0GED1-F1
#
_cell.length_a   1.000
_cell.length_b   1.000
_cell.length_c   1.000
_cell.angle_alpha   90.00
_cell.angle_beta   90.00
_cell.angle_gamma   90.00
#
_symmetry.space_group_name_H-M   'P 1'
#
loop_
_entity.id
_entity.type
_entity.pdbx_description
1 polymer ?
#
loop_
_entity_poly.entity_id
_entity_poly.type
_entity_poly.pdbx_seq_one_letter_code
_entity_poly.pdbx_strand_id
1 'polypeptide(L)'
;MVYRGNIVYSNYCVLCHGVKADGMGRAAKIYNPKPSNLAMSDKNVQYKELIIRQGGAALARSKFMPPWNDELTNEQVSDVVGFLESLKTAAR
;
A
#
# COMPACT_ATOMS: atom_id res chain seq x y z
N MET A 1 13.77 -3.48 -8.62
CA MET A 1 12.88 -3.54 -7.44
C MET A 1 11.40 -3.58 -7.80
N VAL A 2 10.91 -2.80 -8.78
CA VAL A 2 9.49 -2.76 -9.21
C VAL A 2 8.82 -4.14 -9.35
N TYR A 3 9.50 -5.13 -9.97
CA TYR A 3 8.95 -6.49 -10.09
C TYR A 3 8.74 -7.17 -8.72
N ARG A 4 9.74 -7.15 -7.83
CA ARG A 4 9.61 -7.69 -6.46
C ARG A 4 8.54 -6.94 -5.67
N GLY A 5 8.49 -5.62 -5.82
CA GLY A 5 7.47 -4.77 -5.20
C GLY A 5 6.06 -5.10 -5.67
N ASN A 6 5.87 -5.39 -6.96
CA ASN A 6 4.58 -5.83 -7.50
C ASN A 6 4.16 -7.19 -6.91
N ILE A 7 5.10 -8.12 -6.68
CA ILE A 7 4.80 -9.39 -6.00
C ILE A 7 4.30 -9.13 -4.59
N VAL A 8 5.00 -8.32 -3.80
CA VAL A 8 4.55 -7.96 -2.43
C VAL A 8 3.18 -7.27 -2.49
N TYR A 9 3.01 -6.30 -3.38
CA TYR A 9 1.73 -5.61 -3.57
C TYR A 9 0.57 -6.57 -3.86
N SER A 10 0.79 -7.50 -4.78
CA SER A 10 -0.21 -8.47 -5.23
C SER A 10 -0.62 -9.45 -4.12
N ASN A 11 0.29 -9.79 -3.22
CA ASN A 11 -0.01 -10.73 -2.12
C ASN A 11 -0.63 -10.05 -0.90
N TYR A 12 -0.20 -8.83 -0.57
CA TYR A 12 -0.54 -8.21 0.72
C TYR A 12 -1.49 -7.00 0.60
N CYS A 13 -1.51 -6.31 -0.54
CA CYS A 13 -2.18 -5.01 -0.65
C CYS A 13 -3.40 -5.02 -1.59
N VAL A 14 -3.37 -5.85 -2.64
CA VAL A 14 -4.33 -5.80 -3.75
C VAL A 14 -5.78 -6.04 -3.34
N LEU A 15 -6.00 -6.86 -2.30
CA LEU A 15 -7.34 -7.22 -1.83
C LEU A 15 -8.15 -5.97 -1.44
N CYS A 16 -7.49 -5.00 -0.82
CA CYS A 16 -8.09 -3.75 -0.37
C CYS A 16 -7.82 -2.60 -1.36
N HIS A 17 -6.60 -2.48 -1.89
CA HIS A 17 -6.21 -1.33 -2.70
C HIS A 17 -6.39 -1.51 -4.22
N GLY A 18 -6.75 -2.71 -4.68
CA GLY A 18 -7.10 -2.99 -6.08
C GLY A 18 -5.88 -3.24 -6.99
N VAL A 19 -6.09 -3.92 -8.11
CA VAL A 19 -4.99 -4.28 -9.07
C VAL A 19 -4.31 -3.03 -9.63
N LYS A 20 -5.07 -1.94 -9.79
CA LYS A 20 -4.57 -0.65 -10.28
C LYS A 20 -4.10 0.29 -9.18
N ALA A 21 -4.07 -0.19 -7.93
CA ALA A 21 -3.79 0.63 -6.75
C ALA A 21 -4.69 1.86 -6.60
N ASP A 22 -5.94 1.76 -7.09
CA ASP A 22 -6.92 2.83 -7.16
C ASP A 22 -7.86 2.90 -5.94
N GLY A 23 -7.67 2.00 -4.96
CA GLY A 23 -8.54 1.88 -3.79
C GLY A 23 -9.82 1.10 -4.06
N MET A 24 -9.95 0.43 -5.22
CA MET A 24 -11.13 -0.33 -5.63
C MET A 24 -10.92 -1.85 -5.51
N GLY A 25 -10.18 -2.29 -4.48
CA GLY A 25 -10.01 -3.71 -4.19
C GLY A 25 -11.34 -4.40 -3.86
N ARG A 26 -11.39 -5.72 -4.00
CA ARG A 26 -12.61 -6.51 -3.72
C ARG A 26 -13.15 -6.25 -2.31
N ALA A 27 -12.27 -6.09 -1.33
CA ALA A 27 -12.63 -5.80 0.05
C ALA A 27 -12.93 -4.31 0.32
N ALA A 28 -12.59 -3.39 -0.60
CA ALA A 28 -12.86 -1.97 -0.43
C ALA A 28 -14.36 -1.64 -0.25
N LYS A 29 -15.25 -2.49 -0.79
CA LYS A 29 -16.71 -2.30 -0.74
C LYS A 29 -17.29 -2.38 0.67
N ILE A 30 -16.60 -3.02 1.61
CA ILE A 30 -17.11 -3.29 2.96
C ILE A 30 -16.43 -2.45 4.06
N TYR A 31 -15.47 -1.57 3.69
CA TYR A 31 -14.76 -0.72 4.65
C TYR A 31 -15.13 0.75 4.52
N ASN A 32 -15.32 1.41 5.66
CA ASN A 32 -15.52 2.86 5.78
C ASN A 32 -14.54 3.43 6.81
N PRO A 33 -13.65 4.38 6.46
CA PRO A 33 -13.46 4.94 5.11
C PRO A 33 -12.94 3.90 4.11
N LYS A 34 -13.23 4.13 2.82
CA LYS A 34 -12.69 3.29 1.74
C LYS A 34 -11.16 3.36 1.72
N PRO A 35 -10.47 2.29 1.30
CA PRO A 35 -9.03 2.31 1.08
C PRO A 35 -8.62 3.45 0.13
N SER A 36 -7.50 4.10 0.44
CA SER A 36 -6.97 5.21 -0.38
C SER A 36 -6.57 4.74 -1.77
N ASN A 37 -6.72 5.63 -2.76
CA ASN A 37 -6.08 5.49 -4.06
C ASN A 37 -4.58 5.74 -3.90
N LEU A 38 -3.78 4.69 -4.02
CA LEU A 38 -2.33 4.74 -3.85
C LEU A 38 -1.62 5.25 -5.10
N ALA A 39 -2.20 5.05 -6.29
CA ALA A 39 -1.69 5.60 -7.55
C ALA A 39 -1.70 7.14 -7.56
N MET A 40 -2.64 7.76 -6.83
CA MET A 40 -2.75 9.22 -6.66
C MET A 40 -2.20 9.71 -5.30
N SER A 41 -1.54 8.85 -4.51
CA SER A 41 -1.08 9.24 -3.18
C SER A 41 0.05 10.26 -3.23
N ASP A 42 -0.14 11.41 -2.59
CA ASP A 42 0.86 12.48 -2.41
C ASP A 42 1.89 12.19 -1.30
N LYS A 43 1.76 11.06 -0.60
CA LYS A 43 2.61 10.74 0.54
C LYS A 43 4.03 10.40 0.09
N ASN A 44 5.00 10.84 0.90
CA ASN A 44 6.42 10.56 0.68
C ASN A 44 6.75 9.10 1.03
N VAL A 45 7.98 8.70 0.66
CA VAL A 45 8.50 7.34 0.88
C VAL A 45 8.46 6.96 2.36
N GLN A 46 8.90 7.85 3.26
CA GLN A 46 8.97 7.56 4.70
C GLN A 46 7.58 7.29 5.29
N TYR A 47 6.57 8.06 4.91
CA TYR A 47 5.20 7.85 5.35
C TYR A 47 4.67 6.50 4.87
N LYS A 48 4.96 6.13 3.61
CA LYS A 48 4.53 4.85 3.03
C LYS A 48 5.19 3.67 3.73
N GLU A 49 6.49 3.73 4.00
CA GLU A 49 7.18 2.69 4.78
C GLU A 49 6.59 2.57 6.19
N LEU A 50 6.34 3.70 6.85
CA LEU A 50 5.81 3.73 8.22
C LEU A 50 4.40 3.13 8.30
N ILE A 51 3.48 3.52 7.40
CA ILE A 51 2.10 3.01 7.42
C ILE A 51 2.02 1.54 7.01
N ILE A 52 2.91 1.06 6.14
CA ILE A 52 2.99 -0.36 5.80
C ILE A 52 3.43 -1.16 7.03
N ARG A 53 4.43 -0.67 7.76
CA ARG A 53 4.94 -1.35 8.96
C ARG A 53 3.93 -1.34 10.11
N GLN A 54 3.41 -0.16 10.46
CA GLN A 54 2.60 0.03 11.67
C GLN A 54 1.10 -0.09 11.45
N GLY A 55 0.67 -0.24 10.19
CA GLY A 55 -0.74 -0.30 9.83
C GLY A 55 -1.42 1.07 9.90
N GLY A 56 -2.70 1.10 9.53
CA GLY A 56 -3.44 2.35 9.41
C GLY A 56 -3.75 3.00 10.76
N ALA A 57 -4.05 2.20 11.80
CA ALA A 57 -4.44 2.71 13.11
C ALA A 57 -3.35 3.61 13.74
N ALA A 58 -2.08 3.22 13.64
CA ALA A 58 -0.95 3.95 14.21
C ALA A 58 -0.75 5.34 13.59
N LEU A 59 -1.26 5.58 12.37
CA LEU A 59 -1.16 6.87 11.67
C LEU A 59 -2.51 7.56 11.50
N ALA A 60 -3.48 7.29 12.40
CA ALA A 60 -4.83 7.85 12.36
C ALA A 60 -5.56 7.61 11.02
N ARG A 61 -5.31 6.45 10.40
CA ARG A 61 -6.01 5.94 9.21
C ARG A 61 -6.91 4.76 9.60
N SER A 62 -7.38 4.02 8.60
CA SER A 62 -8.28 2.88 8.82
C SER A 62 -7.64 1.83 9.73
N LYS A 63 -8.33 1.48 10.81
CA LYS A 63 -7.92 0.38 11.71
C LYS A 63 -7.92 -0.99 11.05
N PHE A 64 -8.54 -1.11 9.87
CA PHE A 64 -8.59 -2.34 9.08
C PHE A 64 -7.38 -2.53 8.17
N MET A 65 -6.50 -1.53 8.06
CA MET A 65 -5.20 -1.72 7.43
C MET A 65 -4.25 -2.30 8.48
N PRO A 66 -3.91 -3.61 8.40
CA PRO A 66 -3.08 -4.25 9.42
C PRO A 66 -1.63 -3.73 9.35
N PRO A 67 -0.88 -3.82 10.47
CA PRO A 67 0.56 -3.72 10.43
C PRO A 67 1.17 -4.90 9.67
N TRP A 68 2.34 -4.68 9.06
CA TRP A 68 3.09 -5.72 8.34
C TRP A 68 4.55 -5.83 8.80
N ASN A 69 4.91 -5.24 9.94
CA ASN A 69 6.29 -5.22 10.43
C ASN A 69 6.81 -6.61 10.85
N ASP A 70 5.92 -7.55 11.16
CA ASP A 70 6.28 -8.90 11.59
C ASP A 70 6.30 -9.89 10.42
N GLU A 71 5.63 -9.56 9.31
CA GLU A 71 5.50 -10.40 8.12
C GLU A 71 6.43 -9.98 6.97
N LEU A 72 6.70 -8.68 6.80
CA LEU A 72 7.50 -8.16 5.69
C LEU A 72 8.90 -7.73 6.15
N THR A 73 9.93 -8.16 5.42
CA THR A 73 11.30 -7.68 5.64
C THR A 73 11.47 -6.23 5.23
N ASN A 74 12.58 -5.60 5.65
CA ASN A 74 12.90 -4.23 5.26
C ASN A 74 13.01 -4.07 3.74
N GLU A 75 13.60 -5.06 3.08
CA GLU A 75 13.74 -5.10 1.63
C GLU A 75 12.38 -5.23 0.95
N GLN A 76 11.47 -6.05 1.47
CA GLN A 76 10.12 -6.20 0.91
C GLN A 76 9.29 -4.92 1.06
N VAL A 77 9.39 -4.25 2.21
CA VAL A 77 8.75 -2.94 2.42
C VAL A 77 9.33 -1.90 1.45
N SER A 78 10.65 -1.84 1.31
CA SER A 78 11.29 -0.92 0.36
C SER A 78 10.90 -1.23 -1.09
N ASP A 79 10.84 -2.51 -1.46
CA ASP A 79 10.45 -2.97 -2.79
C ASP A 79 9.01 -2.55 -3.14
N VAL A 80 8.05 -2.76 -2.24
CA VAL A 80 6.64 -2.37 -2.49
C VAL A 80 6.48 -0.85 -2.55
N VAL A 81 7.21 -0.09 -1.73
CA VAL A 81 7.20 1.37 -1.83
C VAL A 81 7.81 1.83 -3.15
N GLY A 82 8.89 1.21 -3.61
CA GLY A 82 9.48 1.46 -4.94
C GLY A 82 8.51 1.15 -6.08
N PHE A 83 7.71 0.08 -5.98
CA PHE A 83 6.61 -0.18 -6.91
C PHE A 83 5.56 0.95 -6.87
N LEU A 84 5.12 1.38 -5.70
CA LEU A 84 4.14 2.47 -5.56
C LEU A 84 4.65 3.81 -6.12
N GLU A 85 5.95 4.10 -6.01
CA GLU A 85 6.53 5.29 -6.63
C GLU A 85 6.55 5.19 -8.17
N SER A 86 6.78 3.99 -8.73
CA SER A 86 6.76 3.80 -10.18
C SER A 86 5.37 4.04 -10.80
N LEU A 87 4.30 3.82 -10.05
CA LEU A 87 2.92 4.09 -10.49
C LEU A 87 2.68 5.59 -10.74
N LYS A 88 3.30 6.47 -9.94
CA LYS A 88 3.17 7.92 -10.08
C LYS A 88 3.80 8.43 -11.38
N THR A 89 4.90 7.82 -11.79
CA THR A 89 5.59 8.19 -13.03
C THR A 89 4.81 7.74 -14.26
N ALA A 90 4.12 6.60 -14.20
CA ALA A 90 3.33 6.06 -15.30
C ALA A 90 1.95 6.72 -15.49
N ALA A 91 1.45 7.43 -14.47
CA ALA A 91 0.17 8.14 -14.50
C ALA A 91 0.29 9.62 -14.95
N ARG A 92 1.49 10.05 -15.34
CA ARG A 92 1.77 11.34 -16.00
C ARG A 92 2.04 11.11 -17.47
#